data_AF-A0A966BT02-F1
#
_entry.id   AF-A0A966BT02-F1
#
_cell.length_a   1.000
_cell.length_b   1.000
_cell.length_c   1.000
_cell.angle_alpha   90.00
_cell.angle_beta   90.00
_cell.angle_gamma   90.00
#
_symmetry.space_group_name_H-M   'P 1'
#
loop_
_entity.id
_entity.type
_entity.pdbx_description
1 polymer ?
#
loop_
_entity_poly.entity_id
_entity_poly.type
_entity_poly.pdbx_seq_one_letter_code
_entity_poly.pdbx_strand_id
1 'polypeptide(L)'
;MRIVNTTQFRHAGRTTALVSSLLLLAACATTPNSPPGAAEARAKLIALQSDLDLAQRAPLELREAEAAVRIAERPLPAVESSLGVHRVYMAERQIDIAKARATGRYAMDQRSILVEEREQARLMARTR
;
A
#
# COMPACT_ATOMS: atom_id res chain seq x y z
N MET A 1 -39.12 16.10 61.96
CA MET A 1 -37.80 15.44 62.02
C MET A 1 -37.72 14.45 60.86
N ARG A 2 -37.09 14.82 59.73
CA ARG A 2 -36.90 13.94 58.55
C ARG A 2 -35.42 13.58 58.48
N ILE A 3 -35.11 12.30 58.67
CA ILE A 3 -33.75 11.76 58.62
C ILE A 3 -33.44 11.49 57.15
N VAL A 4 -32.49 12.24 56.59
CA VAL A 4 -31.97 12.05 55.22
C VAL A 4 -30.92 10.92 55.25
N ASN A 5 -31.12 9.92 54.42
CA ASN A 5 -30.34 8.69 54.36
C ASN A 5 -29.02 8.91 53.58
N THR A 6 -27.87 8.77 54.23
CA THR A 6 -26.53 9.15 53.73
C THR A 6 -25.78 8.02 53.01
N THR A 7 -26.46 6.97 52.53
CA THR A 7 -25.82 5.77 51.98
C THR A 7 -25.49 5.81 50.48
N GLN A 8 -25.78 6.90 49.75
CA GLN A 8 -25.60 6.95 48.29
C GLN A 8 -24.19 7.29 47.78
N PHE A 9 -23.27 7.76 48.64
CA PHE A 9 -22.00 8.34 48.16
C PHE A 9 -20.83 7.34 47.97
N ARG A 10 -20.93 6.08 48.44
CA ARG A 10 -19.83 5.11 48.34
C ARG A 10 -19.78 4.29 47.04
N HIS A 11 -20.87 4.27 46.26
CA HIS A 11 -20.94 3.51 44.99
C HIS A 11 -20.50 4.31 43.76
N ALA A 12 -20.42 5.64 43.86
CA ALA A 12 -20.06 6.53 42.75
C ALA A 12 -18.59 6.43 42.33
N GLY A 13 -17.68 5.98 43.21
CA GLY A 13 -16.25 5.88 42.90
C GLY A 13 -15.83 4.61 42.15
N ARG A 14 -16.61 3.52 42.21
CA ARG A 14 -16.28 2.24 41.55
C ARG A 14 -16.92 2.11 40.17
N THR A 15 -18.04 2.80 39.93
CA THR A 15 -18.72 2.82 38.63
C THR A 15 -18.07 3.79 37.64
N THR A 16 -17.46 4.87 38.10
CA THR A 16 -16.72 5.82 37.26
C THR A 16 -15.47 5.19 36.63
N ALA A 17 -14.73 4.34 37.35
CA ALA A 17 -13.54 3.68 36.83
C ALA A 17 -13.83 2.71 35.67
N LEU A 18 -14.99 2.03 35.67
CA LEU A 18 -15.39 1.10 34.61
C LEU A 18 -15.85 1.82 33.34
N VAL A 19 -16.60 2.92 33.49
CA VAL A 19 -17.11 3.69 32.34
C VAL A 19 -15.97 4.36 31.58
N SER A 20 -14.96 4.90 32.27
CA SER A 20 -13.78 5.53 31.65
C SER A 20 -13.02 4.59 30.71
N SER A 21 -12.93 3.30 31.05
CA SER A 21 -12.24 2.30 30.22
C SER A 21 -12.97 2.05 28.89
N LEU A 22 -14.31 2.09 28.87
CA LEU A 22 -15.12 1.92 27.65
C LEU A 22 -15.01 3.10 26.67
N LEU A 23 -14.84 4.33 27.16
CA LEU A 23 -14.65 5.51 26.30
C LEU A 23 -13.30 5.49 25.57
N LEU A 24 -12.26 4.87 26.14
CA LEU A 24 -10.95 4.72 25.49
C LEU A 24 -10.97 3.70 24.34
N LEU A 25 -11.87 2.71 24.37
CA LEU A 25 -12.02 1.72 23.29
C LEU A 25 -12.74 2.29 22.05
N ALA A 26 -13.68 3.22 22.23
CA ALA A 26 -14.41 3.85 21.13
C ALA A 26 -13.54 4.83 20.30
N ALA A 27 -12.46 5.36 20.89
CA ALA A 27 -11.54 6.26 20.19
C ALA A 27 -10.76 5.56 19.06
N CYS A 28 -10.47 4.27 19.18
CA CYS A 28 -9.75 3.51 18.14
C CYS A 28 -10.62 3.16 16.91
N ALA A 29 -11.94 3.29 17.00
CA ALA A 29 -12.86 3.00 15.88
C ALA A 29 -13.11 4.21 14.96
N THR A 30 -12.65 5.41 15.33
CA THR A 30 -12.91 6.66 14.59
C THR A 30 -11.74 7.07 13.70
N THR A 31 -10.81 6.16 13.41
CA THR A 31 -9.72 6.44 12.46
C THR A 31 -10.31 6.58 11.05
N PRO A 32 -10.08 7.70 10.34
CA PRO A 32 -10.59 7.82 8.98
C PRO A 32 -9.98 6.73 8.10
N ASN A 33 -10.82 5.98 7.39
CA ASN A 33 -10.37 4.90 6.53
C ASN A 33 -9.65 5.48 5.31
N SER A 34 -8.61 4.79 4.84
CA SER A 34 -7.94 5.12 3.58
C SER A 34 -8.96 5.14 2.42
N PRO A 35 -8.74 5.97 1.38
CA PRO A 35 -9.57 5.99 0.19
C PRO A 35 -9.86 4.59 -0.38
N PRO A 36 -11.09 4.32 -0.87
CA PRO A 36 -11.43 3.06 -1.53
C PRO A 36 -10.44 2.74 -2.67
N GLY A 37 -9.94 1.51 -2.73
CA GLY A 37 -8.97 1.06 -3.74
C GLY A 37 -7.49 1.27 -3.35
N ALA A 38 -7.18 2.05 -2.31
CA ALA A 38 -5.78 2.22 -1.86
C ALA A 38 -5.13 0.89 -1.43
N ALA A 39 -5.87 0.02 -0.74
CA ALA A 39 -5.39 -1.30 -0.35
C ALA A 39 -5.11 -2.22 -1.55
N GLU A 40 -5.91 -2.10 -2.62
CA GLU A 40 -5.68 -2.85 -3.86
C GLU A 40 -4.42 -2.33 -4.58
N ALA A 41 -4.23 -1.02 -4.65
CA ALA A 41 -3.01 -0.42 -5.20
C ALA A 41 -1.77 -0.87 -4.43
N ARG A 42 -1.83 -0.92 -3.08
CA ARG A 42 -0.76 -1.48 -2.23
C ARG A 42 -0.47 -2.94 -2.57
N ALA A 43 -1.51 -3.77 -2.71
CA ALA A 43 -1.34 -5.18 -3.06
C ALA A 43 -0.69 -5.35 -4.45
N LYS A 44 -1.11 -4.57 -5.45
CA LYS A 44 -0.51 -4.56 -6.79
C LYS A 44 0.98 -4.18 -6.75
N LEU A 45 1.34 -3.17 -5.96
CA LEU A 45 2.73 -2.76 -5.80
C LEU A 45 3.58 -3.83 -5.11
N ILE A 46 3.07 -4.46 -4.05
CA ILE A 46 3.76 -5.58 -3.38
C ILE A 46 4.00 -6.73 -4.35
N ALA A 47 2.99 -7.10 -5.16
CA ALA A 47 3.14 -8.14 -6.17
C ALA A 47 4.27 -7.81 -7.15
N LEU A 48 4.33 -6.57 -7.65
CA LEU A 48 5.40 -6.12 -8.55
C LEU A 48 6.79 -6.10 -7.87
N GLN A 49 6.88 -5.69 -6.60
CA GLN A 49 8.14 -5.68 -5.84
C GLN A 49 8.62 -7.10 -5.49
N SER A 50 7.72 -8.08 -5.45
CA SER A 50 8.03 -9.48 -5.16
C SER A 50 8.39 -10.31 -6.40
N ASP A 51 8.18 -9.76 -7.59
CA ASP A 51 8.50 -10.42 -8.84
C ASP A 51 10.02 -10.42 -9.07
N LEU A 52 10.64 -11.61 -9.00
CA LEU A 52 12.09 -11.78 -9.11
C LEU A 52 12.65 -11.31 -10.46
N ASP A 53 11.85 -11.40 -11.52
CA ASP A 53 12.27 -10.97 -12.85
C ASP A 53 12.16 -9.46 -13.02
N LEU A 54 11.30 -8.77 -12.27
CA LEU A 54 10.96 -7.35 -12.49
C LEU A 54 11.47 -6.40 -11.39
N ALA A 55 11.55 -6.84 -10.14
CA ALA A 55 11.74 -5.97 -8.97
C ALA A 55 13.02 -5.13 -8.99
N GLN A 56 14.10 -5.64 -9.60
CA GLN A 56 15.36 -4.90 -9.69
C GLN A 56 15.52 -4.11 -10.98
N ARG A 57 14.58 -4.25 -11.92
CA ARG A 57 14.76 -3.73 -13.28
C ARG A 57 14.35 -2.28 -13.39
N ALA A 58 13.40 -1.78 -12.61
CA ALA A 58 12.89 -0.40 -12.69
C ALA A 58 12.90 0.33 -11.32
N PRO A 59 14.08 0.52 -10.68
CA PRO A 59 14.16 1.02 -9.30
C PRO A 59 13.72 2.49 -9.15
N LEU A 60 13.77 3.30 -10.20
CA LEU A 60 13.24 4.66 -10.15
C LEU A 60 11.72 4.62 -10.17
N GLU A 61 11.14 3.93 -11.14
CA GLU A 61 9.70 3.87 -11.34
C GLU A 61 8.99 3.13 -10.19
N LEU A 62 9.62 2.13 -9.59
CA LEU A 62 9.12 1.47 -8.37
C LEU A 62 9.07 2.42 -7.17
N ARG A 63 10.04 3.34 -7.04
CA ARG A 63 10.03 4.36 -5.97
C ARG A 63 8.93 5.40 -6.21
N GLU A 64 8.69 5.77 -7.47
CA GLU A 64 7.59 6.68 -7.84
C GLU A 64 6.22 6.05 -7.57
N ALA A 65 6.03 4.78 -7.94
CA ALA A 65 4.84 4.00 -7.62
C ALA A 65 4.60 3.91 -6.10
N GLU A 66 5.63 3.59 -5.32
CA GLU A 66 5.55 3.56 -3.86
C GLU A 66 5.18 4.93 -3.28
N ALA A 67 5.77 6.03 -3.78
CA ALA A 67 5.40 7.36 -3.32
C ALA A 67 3.93 7.70 -3.62
N ALA A 68 3.43 7.32 -4.80
CA ALA A 68 2.04 7.52 -5.17
C ALA A 68 1.07 6.68 -4.33
N VAL A 69 1.38 5.40 -4.07
CA VAL A 69 0.59 4.53 -3.18
C VAL A 69 0.52 5.12 -1.78
N ARG A 70 1.64 5.57 -1.21
CA ARG A 70 1.63 6.23 0.11
C ARG A 70 0.77 7.49 0.15
N ILE A 71 0.66 8.23 -0.94
CA ILE A 71 -0.24 9.39 -1.03
C ILE A 71 -1.69 8.94 -1.10
N ALA A 72 -1.99 7.88 -1.87
CA ALA A 72 -3.32 7.30 -2.01
C ALA A 72 -3.85 6.69 -0.71
N GLU A 73 -2.99 6.17 0.15
CA GLU A 73 -3.39 5.60 1.45
C GLU A 73 -3.72 6.64 2.50
N ARG A 74 -3.32 7.91 2.32
CA ARG A 74 -3.57 8.96 3.30
C ARG A 74 -5.08 9.14 3.47
N PRO A 75 -5.62 9.01 4.69
CA PRO A 75 -7.02 9.23 4.92
C PRO A 75 -7.44 10.65 4.56
N LEU A 76 -8.68 10.79 4.09
CA LEU A 76 -9.26 12.06 3.68
C LEU A 76 -10.65 12.23 4.29
N PRO A 77 -11.09 13.47 4.56
CA PRO A 77 -12.47 13.74 4.92
C PRO A 77 -13.43 13.29 3.80
N ALA A 78 -14.65 12.90 4.16
CA ALA A 78 -15.65 12.42 3.20
C ALA A 78 -15.96 13.44 2.07
N VAL A 79 -15.86 14.74 2.37
CA VAL A 79 -16.05 15.82 1.37
C VAL A 79 -14.99 15.82 0.27
N GLU A 80 -13.83 15.20 0.51
CA GLU A 80 -12.72 15.08 -0.45
C GLU A 80 -12.65 13.69 -1.10
N SER A 81 -13.76 12.94 -1.13
CA SER A 81 -13.80 11.58 -1.70
C SER A 81 -13.28 11.52 -3.15
N SER A 82 -13.59 12.51 -3.98
CA SER A 82 -13.11 12.60 -5.37
C SER A 82 -11.58 12.73 -5.46
N LEU A 83 -10.95 13.45 -4.53
CA LEU A 83 -9.49 13.52 -4.43
C LEU A 83 -8.90 12.15 -4.05
N GLY A 84 -9.56 11.42 -3.14
CA GLY A 84 -9.20 10.05 -2.81
C GLY A 84 -9.19 9.13 -4.03
N VAL A 85 -10.26 9.16 -4.84
CA VAL A 85 -10.36 8.41 -6.10
C VAL A 85 -9.23 8.78 -7.06
N HIS A 86 -8.96 10.08 -7.24
CA HIS A 86 -7.90 10.53 -8.13
C HIS A 86 -6.50 10.08 -7.65
N ARG A 87 -6.22 10.11 -6.34
CA ARG A 87 -4.94 9.63 -5.80
C ARG A 87 -4.74 8.14 -6.05
N VAL A 88 -5.79 7.34 -5.88
CA VAL A 88 -5.75 5.90 -6.19
C VAL A 88 -5.49 5.67 -7.66
N TYR A 89 -6.20 6.38 -8.54
CA TYR A 89 -5.95 6.33 -9.99
C TYR A 89 -4.48 6.63 -10.31
N MET A 90 -3.92 7.72 -9.78
CA MET A 90 -2.53 8.09 -10.04
C MET A 90 -1.53 7.04 -9.52
N ALA A 91 -1.82 6.42 -8.36
CA ALA A 91 -1.01 5.33 -7.84
C ALA A 91 -1.02 4.12 -8.77
N GLU A 92 -2.19 3.72 -9.28
CA GLU A 92 -2.31 2.61 -10.24
C GLU A 92 -1.54 2.90 -11.53
N ARG A 93 -1.63 4.12 -12.09
CA ARG A 93 -0.86 4.46 -13.29
C ARG A 93 0.64 4.42 -13.06
N GLN A 94 1.13 4.81 -11.89
CA GLN A 94 2.55 4.70 -11.57
C GLN A 94 3.01 3.25 -11.44
N ILE A 95 2.17 2.38 -10.87
CA ILE A 95 2.43 0.92 -10.82
C ILE A 95 2.49 0.35 -12.24
N ASP A 96 1.55 0.72 -13.12
CA ASP A 96 1.54 0.28 -14.52
C ASP A 96 2.82 0.71 -15.26
N ILE A 97 3.26 1.96 -15.05
CA ILE A 97 4.51 2.48 -15.63
C ILE A 97 5.71 1.69 -15.13
N ALA A 98 5.81 1.46 -13.82
CA ALA A 98 6.90 0.69 -13.23
C ALA A 98 6.95 -0.73 -13.79
N LYS A 99 5.80 -1.40 -13.91
CA LYS A 99 5.69 -2.72 -14.52
C LYS A 99 6.14 -2.71 -15.97
N ALA A 100 5.61 -1.80 -16.79
CA ALA A 100 5.96 -1.71 -18.20
C ALA A 100 7.47 -1.46 -18.41
N ARG A 101 8.06 -0.59 -17.59
CA ARG A 101 9.51 -0.31 -17.63
C ARG A 101 10.34 -1.52 -17.22
N ALA A 102 9.95 -2.21 -16.16
CA ALA A 102 10.63 -3.42 -15.71
C ALA A 102 10.56 -4.53 -16.77
N THR A 103 9.37 -4.78 -17.34
CA THR A 103 9.15 -5.77 -18.41
C THR A 103 9.95 -5.42 -19.67
N GLY A 104 9.99 -4.15 -20.07
CA GLY A 104 10.79 -3.71 -21.20
C GLY A 104 12.28 -4.01 -21.01
N ARG A 105 12.82 -3.70 -19.82
CA ARG A 105 14.23 -3.99 -19.48
C ARG A 105 14.49 -5.50 -19.39
N TYR A 106 13.56 -6.29 -18.86
CA TYR A 106 13.65 -7.76 -18.87
C TYR A 106 13.76 -8.31 -20.29
N ALA A 107 12.88 -7.85 -21.19
CA ALA A 107 12.90 -8.29 -22.58
C ALA A 107 14.20 -7.90 -23.31
N MET A 108 14.78 -6.74 -22.98
CA MET A 108 16.08 -6.32 -23.52
C MET A 108 17.22 -7.27 -23.10
N ASP A 109 17.25 -7.69 -21.83
CA ASP A 109 18.26 -8.65 -21.35
C ASP A 109 18.09 -10.03 -22.01
N GLN A 110 16.86 -10.51 -22.13
CA GLN A 110 16.58 -11.77 -22.83
C GLN A 110 17.05 -11.70 -24.28
N ARG A 111 16.80 -10.56 -24.95
CA ARG A 111 17.28 -10.33 -26.31
C ARG A 111 18.80 -10.37 -26.40
N SER A 112 19.55 -9.80 -25.44
CA SER A 112 21.01 -9.85 -25.49
C SER A 112 21.57 -11.27 -25.39
N ILE A 113 20.98 -12.11 -24.53
CA ILE A 113 21.37 -13.52 -24.38
C ILE A 113 21.16 -14.27 -25.70
N LEU A 114 19.97 -14.13 -26.29
CA LEU A 114 19.64 -14.79 -27.56
C LEU A 114 20.55 -14.34 -28.72
N VAL A 115 20.99 -13.08 -28.72
CA VAL A 115 21.95 -12.59 -29.73
C VAL A 115 23.31 -13.27 -29.55
N GLU A 116 23.79 -13.40 -28.31
CA GLU A 116 25.08 -14.04 -28.03
C GLU A 116 25.07 -15.53 -28.42
N GLU A 117 24.03 -16.27 -28.02
CA GLU A 117 23.83 -17.68 -28.40
C GLU A 117 23.82 -17.86 -29.91
N ARG A 118 23.15 -16.95 -30.64
CA ARG A 118 23.14 -16.97 -32.10
C ARG A 118 24.54 -16.78 -32.68
N GLU A 119 25.32 -15.84 -32.18
CA GLU A 119 26.68 -15.61 -32.68
C GLU A 119 27.61 -16.80 -32.38
N GLN A 120 27.48 -17.42 -31.20
CA GLN A 120 28.21 -18.65 -30.87
C GLN A 120 27.86 -19.80 -31.83
N ALA A 121 26.58 -20.02 -32.11
CA ALA A 121 26.13 -21.05 -33.05
C ALA A 121 26.68 -20.81 -34.46
N ARG A 122 26.73 -19.54 -34.92
CA ARG A 122 27.31 -19.17 -36.22
C ARG A 122 28.82 -19.40 -36.27
N LEU A 123 29.54 -19.14 -35.19
CA LEU A 123 30.97 -19.42 -35.09
C LEU A 123 31.24 -20.93 -35.14
N MET A 124 30.51 -21.73 -34.35
CA MET A 124 30.63 -23.18 -34.37
C MET A 124 30.37 -23.79 -35.75
N ALA A 125 29.40 -23.26 -36.48
CA ALA A 125 29.10 -23.66 -37.85
C ALA A 125 30.19 -23.26 -38.87
N ARG A 126 31.03 -22.26 -38.56
CA ARG A 126 32.18 -21.87 -39.40
C ARG A 126 33.44 -22.65 -39.09
N THR A 127 33.58 -23.15 -37.86
CA THR A 127 34.79 -23.84 -37.39
C THR A 127 34.74 -25.35 -37.57
N ARG A 128 33.64 -25.89 -38.11
CA ARG A 128 33.44 -27.31 -38.38
C ARG A 128 33.27 -27.52 -39.88
#